data_AF-A0A7R8X6Z8-F1
#
_entry.id   AF-A0A7R8X6Z8-F1
#
_cell.length_a   1.000
_cell.length_b   1.000
_cell.length_c   1.000
_cell.angle_alpha   90.00
_cell.angle_beta   90.00
_cell.angle_gamma   90.00
#
_symmetry.space_group_name_H-M   'P 1'
#
loop_
_entity.id
_entity.type
_entity.pdbx_description
1 polymer ?
#
loop_
_entity_poly.entity_id
_entity_poly.type
_entity_poly.pdbx_seq_one_letter_code
_entity_poly.pdbx_strand_id
1 'polypeptide(L)' 'MQQLGISEIAMEKFKVFQDSIHGPMHLHPVSVRLIDTPEFQRLRNLKQLGFCYWVFPAACHHRFEHSLG' A
#
# COMPACT_ATOMS: atom_id res chain seq x y z
N MET A 1 2.07 2.79 32.88
CA MET A 1 1.81 3.08 31.45
C MET A 1 3.12 2.84 30.71
N GLN A 2 3.22 1.72 29.98
CA GLN A 2 4.43 1.35 29.26
C GLN A 2 4.80 2.44 28.26
N GLN A 3 5.98 3.02 28.44
CA GLN A 3 6.70 3.74 27.41
C GLN A 3 6.95 2.71 26.30
N LEU A 4 6.10 2.71 25.25
CA LEU A 4 6.35 1.91 24.07
C LEU A 4 7.67 2.40 23.48
N GLY A 5 8.70 1.55 23.62
CA GLY A 5 10.06 1.89 23.28
C GLY A 5 10.19 2.16 21.79
N ILE A 6 10.70 3.35 21.47
CA ILE A 6 11.12 3.72 20.11
C ILE A 6 12.09 2.66 19.54
N SER A 7 12.77 1.90 20.40
CA SER A 7 13.65 0.78 20.06
C SER A 7 12.95 -0.46 19.49
N GLU A 8 11.69 -0.75 19.83
CA GLU A 8 10.97 -1.90 19.26
C GLU A 8 10.51 -1.62 17.82
N ILE A 9 10.12 -0.37 17.54
CA ILE A 9 9.73 0.08 16.20
C ILE A 9 10.93 0.01 15.23
N ALA A 10 12.15 0.20 15.74
CA ALA A 10 13.38 0.18 14.96
C ALA A 10 13.79 -1.21 14.45
N MET A 11 13.15 -2.30 14.93
CA MET A 11 13.52 -3.67 14.58
C MET A 11 12.52 -4.37 13.65
N GLU A 12 11.40 -3.72 13.30
CA GLU A 12 10.54 -4.24 12.24
C GLU A 12 11.26 -4.08 10.89
N LYS A 13 11.36 -5.18 10.14
CA LYS A 13 12.04 -5.19 8.85
C LYS A 13 11.20 -4.43 7.81
N PHE A 14 11.89 -3.73 6.91
CA PHE A 14 11.26 -3.20 5.71
C PHE A 14 10.55 -4.33 4.96
N LYS A 15 9.31 -4.07 4.56
CA LYS A 15 8.52 -5.02 3.76
C LYS A 15 8.69 -4.68 2.29
N VAL A 16 8.95 -5.71 1.48
CA VAL A 16 9.08 -5.54 0.03
C VAL A 16 7.75 -5.78 -0.65
N PHE A 17 7.27 -4.80 -1.41
CA PHE A 17 6.15 -4.92 -2.32
C PHE A 17 6.64 -4.95 -3.75
N GLN A 18 6.13 -5.88 -4.56
CA GLN A 18 6.41 -5.91 -5.99
C GLN A 18 5.41 -5.03 -6.70
N ASP A 19 5.90 -4.02 -7.43
CA ASP A 19 5.11 -3.15 -8.27
C ASP A 19 5.53 -3.26 -9.74
N SER A 20 4.57 -3.15 -10.65
CA SER A 20 4.81 -3.29 -12.09
C SER A 20 5.51 -2.09 -12.73
N ILE A 21 5.46 -0.91 -12.10
CA ILE A 21 6.04 0.34 -12.61
C ILE A 21 7.38 0.62 -11.93
N HIS A 22 7.41 0.56 -10.60
CA HIS A 22 8.56 0.90 -9.77
C HIS A 22 9.44 -0.31 -9.41
N GLY A 23 8.99 -1.54 -9.67
CA GLY A 23 9.69 -2.76 -9.26
C GLY A 23 9.57 -3.02 -7.75
N PRO A 24 10.60 -3.59 -7.10
CA PRO A 24 10.56 -3.89 -5.68
C PRO A 24 10.65 -2.62 -4.80
N MET A 25 9.54 -2.28 -4.14
CA MET A 25 9.43 -1.16 -3.21
C MET A 25 9.67 -1.61 -1.76
N HIS A 26 10.60 -0.97 -1.07
CA HIS A 26 10.94 -1.27 0.33
C HIS A 26 10.22 -0.29 1.25
N LEU A 27 9.18 -0.75 1.95
CA LEU A 27 8.34 0.11 2.77
C LEU A 27 8.74 0.05 4.24
N HIS A 28 8.83 1.24 4.86
CA HIS A 28 9.11 1.38 6.28
C HIS A 28 7.98 0.77 7.12
N PRO A 29 8.27 0.16 8.27
CA PRO A 29 7.26 -0.52 9.08
C PRO A 29 6.06 0.36 9.49
N VAL A 30 6.29 1.65 9.76
CA VAL A 30 5.21 2.61 10.03
C VAL A 30 4.23 2.68 8.85
N SER A 31 4.74 2.74 7.62
CA SER A 31 3.93 2.76 6.40
C SER A 31 3.17 1.44 6.23
N VAL A 32 3.82 0.31 6.54
CA VAL A 32 3.18 -1.01 6.49
C VAL A 32 2.00 -1.08 7.46
N ARG A 33 2.15 -0.57 8.69
CA ARG A 33 1.04 -0.50 9.66
C ARG A 33 -0.12 0.36 9.18
N LEU A 34 0.17 1.49 8.50
CA LEU A 34 -0.88 2.30 7.87
C LEU A 34 -1.57 1.54 6.74
N ILE A 35 -0.80 0.85 5.90
CA ILE A 35 -1.32 0.05 4.79
C ILE A 35 -2.23 -1.07 5.29
N ASP A 36 -1.91 -1.69 6.42
CA ASP A 36 -2.68 -2.79 7.01
C ASP A 36 -3.98 -2.34 7.72
N THR A 37 -4.29 -1.04 7.76
CA THR A 37 -5.56 -0.52 8.27
C THR A 37 -6.74 -0.83 7.34
N PRO A 38 -7.97 -1.03 7.85
CA PRO A 38 -9.14 -1.28 7.00
C PRO A 38 -9.44 -0.10 6.06
N GLU A 39 -9.16 1.14 6.47
CA GLU A 39 -9.35 2.34 5.68
C GLU A 39 -8.46 2.33 4.43
N PHE A 40 -7.20 1.91 4.56
CA PHE A 40 -6.28 1.81 3.43
C PHE A 40 -6.55 0.56 2.59
N GLN A 41 -6.84 -0.60 3.21
CA GLN A 41 -7.19 -1.83 2.48
C GLN A 41 -8.48 -1.69 1.64
N ARG A 42 -9.43 -0.82 2.05
CA ARG A 42 -10.62 -0.48 1.26
C ARG A 42 -10.29 0.00 -0.15
N LEU A 43 -9.13 0.64 -0.35
CA LEU A 43 -8.70 1.16 -1.65
C LEU A 43 -8.56 0.05 -2.72
N ARG A 44 -8.43 -1.22 -2.32
CA ARG A 44 -8.42 -2.37 -3.24
C ARG A 44 -9.72 -2.56 -4.01
N ASN A 45 -10.82 -2.00 -3.51
CA ASN A 45 -12.14 -2.13 -4.13
C ASN A 45 -12.53 -0.88 -4.94
N LEU A 46 -11.64 0.11 -5.06
CA LEU A 46 -11.90 1.37 -5.75
C LEU A 46 -11.03 1.48 -7.00
N LYS A 47 -11.64 1.44 -8.19
CA LYS A 47 -10.93 1.64 -9.45
C LYS A 47 -10.26 3.01 -9.50
N GLN A 48 -9.01 3.04 -9.96
CA GLN A 48 -8.25 4.29 -10.09
C GLN A 48 -8.92 5.24 -11.09
N LEU A 49 -9.33 4.70 -12.25
CA LEU A 49 -9.90 5.47 -13.35
C LEU A 49 -11.42 5.26 -13.54
N GLY A 50 -12.13 4.80 -12.51
CA GLY A 50 -13.59 4.64 -12.57
C GLY A 50 -14.03 3.75 -13.74
N PHE A 51 -14.94 4.25 -14.59
CA PHE A 51 -15.51 3.51 -15.72
C PHE A 51 -14.58 3.35 -16.93
N CYS A 52 -13.37 3.94 -16.92
CA CYS A 52 -12.45 3.83 -18.05
C CYS A 52 -12.11 2.37 -18.39
N TYR A 53 -12.18 1.44 -17.44
CA TYR A 53 -11.94 0.02 -17.70
C TYR A 53 -12.95 -0.64 -18.65
N TRP A 54 -14.12 -0.03 -18.86
CA TRP A 54 -15.10 -0.51 -19.85
C TRP A 54 -14.69 -0.24 -21.28
N VAL A 55 -13.90 0.82 -21.52
CA VAL A 55 -13.39 1.18 -22.85
C VAL A 55 -11.95 0.67 -23.02
N PHE A 56 -11.15 0.73 -21.95
CA PHE A 56 -9.76 0.32 -21.90
C PHE A 56 -9.60 -0.82 -20.88
N PRO A 57 -9.73 -2.09 -21.27
CA PRO A 57 -9.73 -3.22 -20.32
C PRO A 57 -8.46 -3.30 -19.44
N ALA A 58 -7.33 -2.79 -19.93
CA ALA A 58 -6.08 -2.71 -19.17
C ALA A 58 -6.10 -1.67 -18.03
N ALA A 59 -7.04 -0.71 -18.02
CA ALA A 59 -7.23 0.27 -16.96
C ALA A 59 -7.96 -0.33 -15.73
N CYS A 60 -7.61 -1.56 -15.34
CA CYS A 60 -8.28 -2.32 -14.29
C CYS A 60 -7.70 -2.10 -12.89
N HIS A 61 -6.62 -1.33 -12.77
CA HIS A 61 -5.94 -1.02 -11.51
C HIS A 61 -6.83 -0.20 -10.56
N HIS A 62 -6.55 -0.35 -9.26
CA HIS A 62 -7.24 0.25 -8.15
C HIS A 62 -6.39 1.34 -7.49
N ARG A 63 -7.03 2.11 -6.61
CA ARG A 63 -6.39 3.18 -5.84
C ARG A 63 -5.34 2.66 -4.87
N PHE A 64 -5.40 1.38 -4.49
CA PHE A 64 -4.47 0.79 -3.55
C PHE A 64 -3.03 0.80 -4.08
N GLU A 65 -2.78 0.14 -5.20
CA GLU A 65 -1.45 0.04 -5.81
C GLU A 65 -0.94 1.42 -6.26
N HIS A 66 -1.82 2.30 -6.72
CA HIS A 66 -1.44 3.67 -7.05
C HIS A 66 -1.06 4.50 -5.82
N SER A 67 -1.60 4.22 -4.63
CA SER A 67 -1.21 4.91 -3.39
C SER A 67 0.07 4.33 -2.78
N LEU A 68 0.49 3.14 -3.22
CA LEU A 68 1.75 2.52 -2.79
C LEU A 68 2.96 3.06 -3.56
N GLY A 69 2.78 3.30 -4.86
CA GLY A 69 3.78 3.94 -5.72
C GLY A 69 3.84 5.44 -5.49
#